data_AF-A0A0S6WWP1-F1
#
_entry.id   AF-A0A0S6WWP1-F1
#
_cell.length_a   1.000
_cell.length_b   1.000
_cell.length_c   1.000
_cell.angle_alpha   90.00
_cell.angle_beta   90.00
_cell.angle_gamma   90.00
#
_symmetry.space_group_name_H-M   'P 1'
#
loop_
_entity.id
_entity.type
_entity.pdbx_description
1 polymer ?
#
loop_
_entity_poly.entity_id
_entity_poly.type
_entity_poly.pdbx_seq_one_letter_code
_entity_poly.pdbx_strand_id
1 'polypeptide(L)'
;MNSVLRLFVSLALILSATVAFAHGDEKQGEEAKHPAETTAVHAQSGHDMEAMGSTAVSNETTQGHDAEQAESEGIVGALKSLHPATVHFPIALLLMAALIETFIMFRRTSEREAAVKIMIYGGAAGAVVAALFGWIHTGLWFGGDTVMQLHRWNGMLIAALGLVAAWIAIQNPQSRLAFRLTLFPIAALLIAQGYMGGELAHGLNHLKL
;
A
#
# COMPACT_ATOMS: atom_id res chain seq x y z
N MET A 1 -19.15 4.05 -26.84
CA MET A 1 -19.22 3.17 -25.64
C MET A 1 -18.21 2.02 -25.69
N ASN A 2 -18.03 1.36 -26.84
CA ASN A 2 -17.15 0.20 -26.99
C ASN A 2 -15.65 0.52 -26.83
N SER A 3 -15.19 1.72 -27.18
CA SER A 3 -13.77 2.08 -27.11
C SER A 3 -13.27 2.30 -25.68
N VAL A 4 -14.09 2.89 -24.79
CA VAL A 4 -13.73 3.11 -23.37
C VAL A 4 -13.74 1.79 -22.61
N LEU A 5 -14.74 0.94 -22.85
CA LEU A 5 -14.80 -0.40 -22.27
C LEU A 5 -13.64 -1.27 -22.74
N ARG A 6 -13.24 -1.19 -24.02
CA ARG A 6 -12.06 -1.90 -24.54
C ARG A 6 -10.78 -1.37 -23.91
N LEU A 7 -10.61 -0.06 -23.78
CA LEU A 7 -9.42 0.52 -23.15
C LEU A 7 -9.33 0.16 -21.65
N PHE A 8 -10.47 0.07 -20.97
CA PHE A 8 -10.59 -0.39 -19.59
C PHE A 8 -10.23 -1.88 -19.42
N VAL A 9 -10.80 -2.73 -20.28
CA VAL A 9 -10.50 -4.17 -20.30
C VAL A 9 -9.05 -4.41 -20.71
N SER A 10 -8.52 -3.66 -21.68
CA SER A 10 -7.11 -3.72 -22.06
C SER A 10 -6.19 -3.27 -20.94
N LEU A 11 -6.47 -2.17 -20.24
CA LEU A 11 -5.63 -1.68 -19.14
C LEU A 11 -5.66 -2.64 -17.94
N ALA A 12 -6.85 -3.13 -17.57
CA ALA A 12 -7.00 -4.13 -16.52
C ALA A 12 -6.32 -5.47 -16.89
N LEU A 13 -6.45 -5.91 -18.15
CA LEU A 13 -5.78 -7.11 -18.64
C LEU A 13 -4.26 -6.95 -18.65
N ILE A 14 -3.73 -5.81 -19.12
CA ILE A 14 -2.28 -5.53 -19.15
C ILE A 14 -1.71 -5.50 -17.72
N LEU A 15 -2.41 -4.88 -16.76
CA LEU A 15 -1.98 -4.84 -15.36
C LEU A 15 -2.13 -6.20 -14.64
N SER A 16 -3.05 -7.05 -15.06
CA SER A 16 -3.18 -8.42 -14.54
C SER A 16 -2.18 -9.40 -15.16
N ALA A 17 -1.79 -9.20 -16.41
CA ALA A 17 -0.90 -10.09 -17.15
C ALA A 17 0.56 -9.99 -16.66
N THR A 18 0.97 -8.88 -16.05
CA THR A 18 2.29 -8.75 -15.43
C THR A 18 2.44 -9.61 -14.16
N VAL A 19 1.34 -9.96 -13.49
CA VAL A 19 1.34 -10.88 -12.33
C VAL A 19 1.69 -12.31 -12.76
N ALA A 20 1.28 -12.72 -13.97
CA ALA A 20 1.55 -14.07 -14.49
C ALA A 20 3.00 -14.26 -14.98
N PHE A 21 3.70 -13.19 -15.37
CA PHE A 21 5.08 -13.25 -15.87
C PHE A 21 6.16 -13.20 -14.79
N ALA A 22 5.79 -13.09 -13.50
CA ALA A 22 6.73 -13.16 -12.38
C ALA A 22 6.97 -14.59 -11.87
N HIS A 23 6.37 -15.61 -12.50
CA HIS A 23 6.55 -17.00 -12.10
C HIS A 23 7.84 -17.58 -12.71
N GLY A 24 8.89 -17.68 -11.90
CA GLY A 24 9.94 -18.67 -12.11
C GLY A 24 9.37 -20.06 -11.84
N ASP A 25 9.66 -21.00 -12.72
CA ASP A 25 9.23 -22.40 -12.65
C ASP A 25 10.10 -23.12 -11.60
N GLU A 26 9.76 -23.01 -10.31
CA GLU A 26 10.44 -23.76 -9.25
C GLU A 26 9.73 -25.08 -9.01
N LYS A 27 10.34 -26.14 -9.55
CA LYS A 27 10.01 -27.52 -9.22
C LYS A 27 10.37 -27.79 -7.76
N GLN A 28 9.38 -28.24 -7.00
CA GLN A 28 9.56 -28.79 -5.67
C GLN A 28 10.48 -30.02 -5.72
N GLY A 29 11.51 -30.03 -4.87
CA GLY A 29 12.40 -31.16 -4.65
C GLY A 29 13.07 -31.07 -3.28
N GLU A 30 12.54 -31.86 -2.35
CA GLU A 30 13.20 -32.53 -1.21
C GLU A 30 14.10 -31.72 -0.24
N GLU A 31 13.52 -31.48 0.95
CA GLU A 31 14.02 -31.91 2.27
C GLU A 31 15.55 -32.09 2.45
N ALA A 32 16.19 -31.15 3.14
CA ALA A 32 17.47 -31.41 3.83
C ALA A 32 17.51 -30.72 5.20
N LYS A 33 17.49 -31.55 6.25
CA LYS A 33 17.73 -31.22 7.66
C LYS A 33 19.04 -30.44 7.84
N HIS A 34 18.99 -29.34 8.57
CA HIS A 34 20.16 -28.77 9.25
C HIS A 34 20.09 -29.08 10.75
N PRO A 35 21.09 -29.75 11.34
CA PRO A 35 21.18 -29.91 12.78
C PRO A 35 21.79 -28.66 13.42
N ALA A 36 21.27 -28.34 14.61
CA ALA A 36 21.77 -27.31 15.50
C ALA A 36 23.22 -27.61 15.92
N GLU A 37 24.10 -26.61 15.80
CA GLU A 37 25.43 -26.65 16.39
C GLU A 37 25.53 -25.63 17.52
N THR A 38 25.45 -26.18 18.73
CA THR A 38 25.79 -25.58 20.02
C THR A 38 27.28 -25.23 20.02
N THR A 39 27.64 -23.94 20.01
CA THR A 39 29.04 -23.54 20.22
C THR A 39 29.32 -23.49 21.72
N ALA A 40 30.05 -24.50 22.19
CA ALA A 40 30.55 -24.60 23.55
C ALA A 40 31.73 -23.64 23.81
N VAL A 41 31.81 -23.24 25.07
CA VAL A 41 32.84 -22.43 25.73
C VAL A 41 34.23 -23.07 25.61
N HIS A 42 35.25 -22.27 25.30
CA HIS A 42 36.64 -22.59 25.64
C HIS A 42 37.34 -21.36 26.25
N ALA A 43 37.70 -21.49 27.52
CA ALA A 43 38.60 -20.61 28.24
C ALA A 43 40.05 -21.04 27.99
N GLN A 44 40.99 -20.08 27.90
CA GLN A 44 42.34 -20.23 28.45
C GLN A 44 42.98 -18.88 28.79
N SER A 45 43.77 -18.95 29.86
CA SER A 45 44.40 -17.98 30.74
C SER A 45 45.69 -17.30 30.23
N GLY A 46 46.01 -16.13 30.81
CA GLY A 46 47.39 -15.83 31.24
C GLY A 46 47.94 -14.41 31.04
N HIS A 47 47.96 -13.64 32.12
CA HIS A 47 49.07 -12.81 32.65
C HIS A 47 49.46 -11.43 32.03
N ASP A 48 49.37 -10.42 32.93
CA ASP A 48 50.37 -9.37 33.27
C ASP A 48 50.19 -7.89 32.83
N MET A 49 49.78 -7.10 33.86
CA MET A 49 50.30 -5.80 34.34
C MET A 49 50.30 -4.51 33.49
N GLU A 50 49.44 -3.58 33.97
CA GLU A 50 49.67 -2.15 34.29
C GLU A 50 50.36 -1.17 33.30
N ALA A 51 49.62 -0.10 32.93
CA ALA A 51 50.07 1.29 33.13
C ALA A 51 48.92 2.29 32.90
N MET A 52 48.60 3.09 33.92
CA MET A 52 47.77 4.30 33.84
C MET A 52 48.51 5.42 33.10
N GLY A 53 47.78 6.30 32.39
CA GLY A 53 48.34 7.55 31.90
C GLY A 53 47.41 8.47 31.11
N SER A 54 46.93 9.51 31.80
CA SER A 54 46.70 10.87 31.30
C SER A 54 45.30 11.32 30.84
N THR A 55 44.94 12.45 31.44
CA THR A 55 43.71 13.23 31.46
C THR A 55 43.50 14.17 30.26
N ALA A 56 42.22 14.35 29.92
CA ALA A 56 41.51 15.57 29.51
C ALA A 56 42.12 16.54 28.48
N VAL A 57 41.42 16.73 27.36
CA VAL A 57 41.13 18.05 26.76
C VAL A 57 39.74 18.02 26.11
N SER A 58 38.87 18.92 26.57
CA SER A 58 37.60 19.33 25.98
C SER A 58 37.80 20.13 24.69
N ASN A 59 36.97 19.91 23.67
CA ASN A 59 36.66 20.97 22.71
C ASN A 59 35.20 20.89 22.27
N GLU A 60 34.50 22.01 22.45
CA GLU A 60 33.15 22.28 21.96
C GLU A 60 33.13 22.28 20.43
N THR A 61 32.03 21.80 19.83
CA THR A 61 31.22 22.49 18.80
C THR A 61 30.01 21.59 18.51
N THR A 62 28.99 21.67 19.36
CA THR A 62 27.65 21.13 19.06
C THR A 62 26.78 22.32 18.71
N GLN A 63 26.84 22.77 17.47
CA GLN A 63 25.90 23.77 16.96
C GLN A 63 25.90 23.72 15.43
N GLY A 64 24.91 23.02 14.86
CA GLY A 64 24.70 23.04 13.41
C GLY A 64 23.83 21.92 12.84
N HIS A 65 23.69 20.77 13.51
CA HIS A 65 22.91 19.64 12.99
C HIS A 65 21.54 19.45 13.66
N ASP A 66 21.24 20.19 14.72
CA ASP A 66 20.07 19.89 15.56
C ASP A 66 18.76 20.54 15.05
N ALA A 67 18.85 21.62 14.27
CA ALA A 67 17.67 22.33 13.76
C ALA A 67 17.01 21.61 12.57
N GLU A 68 17.82 21.08 11.64
CA GLU A 68 17.34 20.34 10.47
C GLU A 68 16.91 18.91 10.84
N GLN A 69 17.57 18.32 11.86
CA GLN A 69 17.15 17.04 12.44
C GLN A 69 15.86 17.16 13.25
N ALA A 70 15.65 18.22 14.04
CA ALA A 70 14.40 18.42 14.78
C ALA A 70 13.19 18.71 13.87
N GLU A 71 13.37 19.49 12.78
CA GLU A 71 12.30 19.69 11.79
C GLU A 71 12.00 18.42 11.01
N SER A 72 13.01 17.66 10.59
CA SER A 72 12.80 16.38 9.90
C SER A 72 12.18 15.32 10.82
N GLU A 73 12.52 15.27 12.10
CA GLU A 73 11.84 14.43 13.09
C GLU A 73 10.37 14.83 13.29
N GLY A 74 10.07 16.14 13.30
CA GLY A 74 8.71 16.66 13.38
C GLY A 74 7.87 16.32 12.13
N ILE A 75 8.44 16.50 10.93
CA ILE A 75 7.78 16.18 9.66
C ILE A 75 7.59 14.67 9.51
N VAL A 76 8.60 13.86 9.85
CA VAL A 76 8.51 12.39 9.83
C VAL A 76 7.50 11.88 10.85
N GLY A 77 7.44 12.49 12.04
CA GLY A 77 6.45 12.19 13.07
C GLY A 77 5.02 12.53 12.62
N ALA A 78 4.83 13.68 11.96
CA ALA A 78 3.55 14.06 11.38
C ALA A 78 3.13 13.12 10.24
N LEU A 79 4.05 12.73 9.35
CA LEU A 79 3.79 11.78 8.27
C LEU A 79 3.39 10.40 8.79
N LYS A 80 4.03 9.90 9.86
CA LYS A 80 3.64 8.65 10.53
C LYS A 80 2.24 8.74 11.14
N SER A 81 1.87 9.89 11.70
CA SER A 81 0.54 10.12 12.30
C SER A 81 -0.57 10.32 11.28
N LEU A 82 -0.24 10.83 10.09
CA LEU A 82 -1.17 10.99 8.97
C LEU A 82 -1.35 9.70 8.15
N HIS A 83 -0.44 8.74 8.29
CA HIS A 83 -0.46 7.46 7.58
C HIS A 83 -1.79 6.69 7.70
N PRO A 84 -2.46 6.60 8.87
CA PRO A 84 -3.78 5.98 8.94
C PRO A 84 -4.82 6.74 8.10
N ALA A 85 -4.80 8.07 8.11
CA ALA A 85 -5.77 8.88 7.38
C ALA A 85 -5.57 8.81 5.86
N THR A 86 -4.32 8.84 5.37
CA THR A 86 -4.03 8.82 3.93
C THR A 86 -4.40 7.50 3.27
N VAL A 87 -4.39 6.39 4.00
CA VAL A 87 -4.68 5.06 3.46
C VAL A 87 -6.13 4.64 3.71
N HIS A 88 -6.73 4.97 4.85
CA HIS A 88 -8.10 4.54 5.18
C HIS A 88 -9.19 5.46 4.62
N PHE A 89 -8.92 6.76 4.50
CA PHE A 89 -9.89 7.71 3.99
C PHE A 89 -10.34 7.41 2.54
N PRO A 90 -9.45 7.10 1.59
CA PRO A 90 -9.86 6.75 0.23
C PRO A 90 -10.70 5.46 0.19
N ILE A 91 -10.36 4.48 1.03
CA ILE A 91 -11.08 3.22 1.15
C ILE A 91 -12.52 3.48 1.60
N ALA A 92 -12.69 4.26 2.68
CA ALA A 92 -14.01 4.61 3.19
C ALA A 92 -14.86 5.35 2.15
N LEU A 93 -14.29 6.33 1.44
CA LEU A 93 -15.02 7.08 0.42
C LEU A 93 -15.47 6.22 -0.76
N LEU A 94 -14.59 5.37 -1.30
CA LEU A 94 -14.92 4.53 -2.45
C LEU A 94 -15.92 3.42 -2.10
N LEU A 95 -15.80 2.80 -0.91
CA LEU A 95 -16.78 1.83 -0.43
C LEU A 95 -18.14 2.49 -0.13
N MET A 96 -18.13 3.68 0.48
CA MET A 96 -19.38 4.42 0.73
C MET A 96 -20.04 4.87 -0.58
N ALA A 97 -19.26 5.28 -1.59
CA ALA A 97 -19.77 5.57 -2.92
C ALA A 97 -20.48 4.36 -3.54
N ALA A 98 -19.89 3.17 -3.44
CA ALA A 98 -20.49 1.93 -3.93
C ALA A 98 -21.79 1.57 -3.17
N LEU A 99 -21.80 1.78 -1.85
CA LEU A 99 -22.99 1.56 -1.02
C LEU A 99 -24.13 2.50 -1.39
N ILE A 100 -23.85 3.80 -1.54
CA ILE A 100 -24.86 4.78 -1.95
C ILE A 100 -25.33 4.52 -3.39
N GLU A 101 -24.44 4.15 -4.31
CA GLU A 101 -24.82 3.76 -5.67
C GLU A 101 -25.75 2.54 -5.67
N THR A 102 -25.59 1.61 -4.71
CA THR A 102 -26.53 0.51 -4.49
C THR A 102 -27.91 1.02 -4.10
N PHE A 103 -28.01 1.98 -3.17
CA PHE A 103 -29.29 2.61 -2.83
C PHE A 103 -29.91 3.39 -3.99
N ILE A 104 -29.10 3.99 -4.87
CA ILE A 104 -29.57 4.66 -6.09
C ILE A 104 -30.24 3.66 -7.05
N MET A 105 -29.85 2.39 -7.05
CA MET A 105 -30.51 1.35 -7.86
C MET A 105 -31.97 1.16 -7.49
N PHE A 106 -32.32 1.33 -6.21
CA PHE A 106 -33.70 1.22 -5.73
C PHE A 106 -34.44 2.55 -5.79
N ARG A 107 -33.78 3.65 -5.38
CA ARG A 107 -34.37 4.99 -5.38
C ARG A 107 -33.33 6.04 -5.73
N ARG A 108 -33.49 6.58 -6.94
CA ARG A 108 -32.63 7.60 -7.52
C ARG A 108 -33.05 9.00 -7.07
N THR A 109 -32.12 9.77 -6.50
CA THR A 109 -32.32 11.19 -6.17
C THR A 109 -31.06 11.99 -6.51
N SER A 110 -31.21 13.27 -6.85
CA SER A 110 -30.11 14.18 -7.21
C SER A 110 -29.04 14.28 -6.12
N GLU A 111 -29.46 14.27 -4.86
CA GLU A 111 -28.60 14.43 -3.69
C GLU A 111 -27.68 13.22 -3.52
N ARG A 112 -28.23 12.01 -3.68
CA ARG A 112 -27.44 10.76 -3.63
C ARG A 112 -26.43 10.71 -4.77
N GLU A 113 -26.82 11.14 -5.96
CA GLU A 113 -25.91 11.20 -7.09
C GLU A 113 -24.76 12.19 -6.87
N ALA A 114 -25.07 13.38 -6.33
CA ALA A 114 -24.06 14.37 -5.99
C ALA A 114 -23.11 13.84 -4.91
N ALA A 115 -23.63 13.18 -3.88
CA ALA A 115 -22.82 12.56 -2.82
C ALA A 115 -21.86 11.51 -3.39
N VAL A 116 -22.34 10.59 -4.24
CA VAL A 116 -21.49 9.60 -4.90
C VAL A 116 -20.39 10.26 -5.71
N LYS A 117 -20.69 11.31 -6.49
CA LYS A 117 -19.67 12.02 -7.28
C LYS A 117 -18.57 12.62 -6.40
N ILE A 118 -18.94 13.29 -5.31
CA ILE A 118 -17.98 13.90 -4.38
C ILE A 118 -17.10 12.81 -3.74
N MET A 119 -17.70 11.70 -3.31
CA MET A 119 -16.97 10.57 -2.73
C MET A 119 -15.99 9.93 -3.71
N ILE A 120 -16.39 9.76 -4.98
CA ILE A 120 -15.50 9.26 -6.03
C ILE A 120 -14.33 10.20 -6.25
N TYR A 121 -14.54 11.52 -6.32
CA TYR A 121 -13.44 12.46 -6.53
C TYR A 121 -12.45 12.45 -5.36
N GLY A 122 -12.94 12.51 -4.12
CA GLY A 122 -12.09 12.42 -2.94
C GLY A 122 -11.39 11.06 -2.83
N GLY A 123 -12.12 9.97 -3.11
CA GLY A 123 -11.61 8.61 -3.07
C GLY A 123 -10.55 8.34 -4.14
N ALA A 124 -10.74 8.82 -5.36
CA ALA A 124 -9.77 8.69 -6.45
C ALA A 124 -8.49 9.49 -6.17
N ALA A 125 -8.63 10.76 -5.76
CA ALA A 125 -7.49 11.59 -5.39
C ALA A 125 -6.71 10.96 -4.22
N GLY A 126 -7.43 10.51 -3.20
CA GLY A 126 -6.86 9.83 -2.05
C GLY A 126 -6.16 8.51 -2.42
N ALA A 127 -6.72 7.71 -3.33
CA ALA A 127 -6.11 6.46 -3.78
C ALA A 127 -4.78 6.70 -4.52
N VAL A 128 -4.69 7.79 -5.31
CA VAL A 128 -3.42 8.20 -5.93
C VAL A 128 -2.39 8.57 -4.86
N VAL A 129 -2.77 9.36 -3.86
CA VAL A 129 -1.87 9.71 -2.75
C VAL A 129 -1.41 8.47 -1.99
N ALA A 130 -2.33 7.55 -1.68
CA ALA A 130 -2.01 6.29 -1.01
C ALA A 130 -1.04 5.42 -1.83
N ALA A 131 -1.26 5.31 -3.14
CA ALA A 131 -0.35 4.58 -4.04
C ALA A 131 1.05 5.20 -4.04
N LEU A 132 1.16 6.53 -4.17
CA LEU A 132 2.44 7.24 -4.12
C LEU A 132 3.17 6.99 -2.80
N PHE A 133 2.46 7.08 -1.67
CA PHE A 133 3.05 6.84 -0.36
C PHE A 133 3.49 5.38 -0.18
N GLY A 134 2.73 4.42 -0.74
CA GLY A 134 3.14 3.02 -0.81
C GLY A 134 4.48 2.85 -1.52
N TRP A 135 4.66 3.45 -2.70
CA TRP A 135 5.93 3.39 -3.45
C TRP A 135 7.09 4.10 -2.75
N ILE A 136 6.83 5.22 -2.08
CA ILE A 136 7.85 5.89 -1.26
C ILE A 136 8.25 5.01 -0.08
N HIS A 137 7.28 4.36 0.57
CA HIS A 137 7.52 3.53 1.74
C HIS A 137 8.29 2.23 1.42
N THR A 138 7.96 1.56 0.32
CA THR A 138 8.64 0.32 -0.09
C THR A 138 9.88 0.57 -0.94
N GLY A 139 10.10 1.81 -1.38
CA GLY A 139 11.06 2.17 -2.43
C GLY A 139 10.63 1.66 -3.82
N LEU A 140 11.42 2.02 -4.85
CA LEU A 140 11.26 1.53 -6.23
C LEU A 140 11.72 0.06 -6.41
N TRP A 141 11.82 -0.69 -5.32
CA TRP A 141 12.21 -2.09 -5.34
C TRP A 141 11.04 -2.95 -5.79
N PHE A 142 11.25 -3.86 -6.74
CA PHE A 142 10.19 -4.73 -7.28
C PHE A 142 10.18 -6.13 -6.68
N GLY A 143 10.95 -6.41 -5.63
CA GLY A 143 10.89 -7.71 -4.94
C GLY A 143 9.79 -7.76 -3.88
N GLY A 144 9.77 -8.88 -3.15
CA GLY A 144 8.74 -9.22 -2.16
C GLY A 144 8.10 -10.55 -2.49
N ASP A 145 7.47 -11.17 -1.50
CA ASP A 145 6.66 -12.37 -1.72
C ASP A 145 5.43 -12.08 -2.60
N THR A 146 4.69 -13.14 -2.96
CA THR A 146 3.51 -13.03 -3.81
C THR A 146 2.47 -12.06 -3.23
N VAL A 147 2.26 -12.07 -1.91
CA VAL A 147 1.30 -11.19 -1.24
C VAL A 147 1.70 -9.72 -1.39
N MET A 148 2.99 -9.40 -1.21
CA MET A 148 3.52 -8.05 -1.43
C MET A 148 3.31 -7.59 -2.88
N GLN A 149 3.59 -8.46 -3.87
CA GLN A 149 3.37 -8.13 -5.28
C GLN A 149 1.90 -7.82 -5.55
N LEU A 150 1.01 -8.71 -5.10
CA LEU A 150 -0.44 -8.56 -5.30
C LEU A 150 -0.95 -7.29 -4.61
N HIS A 151 -0.54 -7.02 -3.37
CA HIS A 151 -0.91 -5.82 -2.61
C HIS A 151 -0.57 -4.55 -3.39
N ARG A 152 0.66 -4.45 -3.88
CA ARG A 152 1.18 -3.27 -4.60
C ARG A 152 0.47 -3.04 -5.93
N TRP A 153 0.40 -4.07 -6.77
CA TRP A 153 -0.20 -3.95 -8.10
C TRP A 153 -1.72 -3.74 -8.02
N ASN A 154 -2.38 -4.39 -7.06
CA ASN A 154 -3.79 -4.13 -6.78
C ASN A 154 -4.01 -2.67 -6.33
N GLY A 155 -3.09 -2.09 -5.55
CA GLY A 155 -3.17 -0.71 -5.10
C GLY A 155 -3.09 0.28 -6.27
N MET A 156 -2.15 0.03 -7.19
CA MET A 156 -2.03 0.78 -8.44
C MET A 156 -3.27 0.65 -9.32
N LEU A 157 -3.82 -0.56 -9.43
CA LEU A 157 -5.04 -0.81 -10.19
C LEU A 157 -6.22 -0.02 -9.59
N ILE A 158 -6.41 -0.04 -8.27
CA ILE A 158 -7.47 0.73 -7.59
C ILE A 158 -7.32 2.24 -7.88
N ALA A 159 -6.11 2.78 -7.81
CA ALA A 159 -5.87 4.20 -8.10
C ALA A 159 -6.22 4.54 -9.57
N ALA A 160 -5.78 3.71 -10.51
CA ALA A 160 -6.09 3.90 -11.94
C ALA A 160 -7.60 3.80 -12.22
N LEU A 161 -8.26 2.79 -11.66
CA LEU A 161 -9.71 2.61 -11.79
C LEU A 161 -10.50 3.75 -11.12
N GLY A 162 -10.03 4.26 -9.99
CA GLY A 162 -10.61 5.42 -9.31
C GLY A 162 -10.59 6.67 -10.19
N LEU A 163 -9.47 6.94 -10.87
CA LEU A 163 -9.37 8.04 -11.84
C LEU A 163 -10.32 7.84 -13.03
N VAL A 164 -10.47 6.60 -13.53
CA VAL A 164 -11.45 6.30 -14.58
C VAL A 164 -12.88 6.52 -14.09
N ALA A 165 -13.22 6.09 -12.87
CA ALA A 165 -14.53 6.33 -12.27
C ALA A 165 -14.83 7.83 -12.14
N ALA A 166 -13.86 8.61 -11.70
CA ALA A 166 -13.95 10.07 -11.62
C ALA A 166 -14.16 10.69 -13.02
N TRP A 167 -13.40 10.25 -14.02
CA TRP A 167 -13.57 10.71 -15.39
C TRP A 167 -14.98 10.42 -15.95
N ILE A 168 -15.49 9.20 -15.74
CA ILE A 168 -16.86 8.81 -16.14
C ILE A 168 -17.89 9.68 -15.41
N ALA A 169 -17.66 10.01 -14.14
CA ALA A 169 -18.56 10.87 -13.35
C ALA A 169 -18.62 12.32 -13.87
N ILE A 170 -17.51 12.85 -14.40
CA ILE A 170 -17.41 14.19 -15.01
C ILE A 170 -18.18 14.25 -16.33
N GLN A 171 -18.00 13.23 -17.19
CA GLN A 171 -18.55 13.20 -18.54
C GLN A 171 -20.10 13.12 -18.60
N ASN A 172 -20.76 13.19 -17.44
CA ASN A 172 -22.19 13.07 -17.22
C ASN A 172 -22.72 11.70 -17.70
N PRO A 173 -23.09 10.77 -16.80
CA PRO A 173 -23.27 9.37 -17.15
C PRO A 173 -24.51 9.18 -18.02
N GLN A 174 -24.34 9.27 -19.35
CA GLN A 174 -25.32 8.76 -20.31
C GLN A 174 -25.51 7.24 -20.12
N SER A 175 -24.49 6.55 -19.57
CA SER A 175 -24.57 5.17 -19.12
C SER A 175 -24.15 5.04 -17.66
N ARG A 176 -25.12 5.06 -16.75
CA ARG A 176 -24.95 4.67 -15.33
C ARG A 176 -24.40 3.25 -15.18
N LEU A 177 -24.64 2.39 -16.17
CA LEU A 177 -24.09 1.04 -16.22
C LEU A 177 -22.55 1.07 -16.32
N ALA A 178 -21.97 1.92 -17.18
CA ALA A 178 -20.51 2.04 -17.27
C ALA A 178 -19.89 2.48 -15.94
N PHE A 179 -20.51 3.46 -15.26
CA PHE A 179 -20.08 3.90 -13.94
C PHE A 179 -20.10 2.76 -12.90
N ARG A 180 -21.19 1.98 -12.85
CA ARG A 180 -21.33 0.82 -11.94
C ARG A 180 -20.34 -0.29 -12.24
N LEU A 181 -20.11 -0.58 -13.53
CA LEU A 181 -19.11 -1.55 -13.98
C LEU A 181 -17.68 -1.15 -13.63
N THR A 182 -17.44 0.12 -13.30
CA THR A 182 -16.14 0.56 -12.76
C THR A 182 -16.15 0.57 -11.23
N LEU A 183 -17.19 1.10 -10.59
CA LEU A 183 -17.23 1.30 -9.14
C LEU A 183 -17.32 0.00 -8.33
N PHE A 184 -18.16 -0.96 -8.74
CA PHE A 184 -18.29 -2.20 -7.97
C PHE A 184 -17.02 -3.07 -7.99
N PRO A 185 -16.29 -3.20 -9.11
CA PRO A 185 -14.98 -3.83 -9.09
C PRO A 185 -13.98 -3.12 -8.17
N ILE A 186 -13.94 -1.78 -8.15
CA ILE A 186 -13.09 -1.04 -7.20
C ILE A 186 -13.41 -1.44 -5.75
N ALA A 187 -14.70 -1.52 -5.39
CA ALA A 187 -15.11 -1.93 -4.05
C ALA A 187 -14.65 -3.34 -3.70
N ALA A 188 -14.76 -4.30 -4.63
CA ALA A 188 -14.26 -5.66 -4.43
C ALA A 188 -12.73 -5.70 -4.26
N LEU A 189 -11.99 -4.95 -5.11
CA LEU A 189 -10.53 -4.85 -5.02
C LEU A 189 -10.07 -4.21 -3.71
N LEU A 190 -10.83 -3.25 -3.16
CA LEU A 190 -10.56 -2.64 -1.85
C LEU A 190 -10.70 -3.64 -0.70
N ILE A 191 -11.69 -4.53 -0.75
CA ILE A 191 -11.85 -5.61 0.25
C ILE A 191 -10.64 -6.56 0.17
N ALA A 192 -10.26 -6.97 -1.04
CA ALA A 192 -9.06 -7.79 -1.23
C ALA A 192 -7.78 -7.06 -0.78
N GLN A 193 -7.69 -5.74 -1.03
CA GLN A 193 -6.56 -4.91 -0.60
C GLN A 193 -6.42 -4.89 0.92
N GLY A 194 -7.54 -4.73 1.63
CA GLY A 194 -7.58 -4.78 3.09
C GLY A 194 -7.11 -6.13 3.63
N TYR A 195 -7.54 -7.23 3.01
CA TYR A 195 -7.11 -8.57 3.39
C TYR A 195 -5.59 -8.75 3.21
N MET A 196 -5.04 -8.44 2.03
CA MET A 196 -3.60 -8.54 1.77
C MET A 196 -2.79 -7.59 2.68
N GLY A 197 -3.30 -6.39 2.96
CA GLY A 197 -2.68 -5.47 3.90
C GLY A 197 -2.59 -6.05 5.32
N GLY A 198 -3.63 -6.77 5.76
CA GLY A 198 -3.62 -7.52 7.01
C GLY A 198 -2.61 -8.67 7.01
N GLU A 199 -2.47 -9.39 5.90
CA GLU A 199 -1.45 -10.44 5.76
C GLU A 199 -0.02 -9.89 5.85
N LEU A 200 0.25 -8.74 5.24
CA LEU A 200 1.56 -8.08 5.35
C LEU A 200 1.85 -7.56 6.76
N ALA A 201 0.82 -7.13 7.50
CA ALA A 201 0.96 -6.59 8.85
C ALA A 201 1.01 -7.66 9.95
N HIS A 202 0.33 -8.79 9.75
CA HIS A 202 0.06 -9.78 10.81
C HIS A 202 0.47 -11.21 10.44
N GLY A 203 0.94 -11.43 9.21
CA GLY A 203 1.32 -12.75 8.70
C GLY A 203 0.20 -13.43 7.90
N LEU A 204 0.57 -14.48 7.16
CA LEU A 204 -0.36 -15.25 6.33
C LEU A 204 -1.48 -15.86 7.16
N ASN A 205 -2.70 -15.90 6.59
CA ASN A 205 -3.89 -16.44 7.24
C ASN A 205 -4.20 -15.81 8.62
N HIS A 206 -3.91 -14.52 8.80
CA HIS A 206 -4.14 -13.80 10.06
C HIS A 206 -5.60 -13.86 10.56
N LEU A 207 -6.59 -13.99 9.66
CA LEU A 207 -8.01 -14.13 10.00
C LEU A 207 -8.44 -15.56 10.34
N LYS A 208 -7.57 -16.57 10.14
CA LYS A 208 -7.85 -18.00 10.36
C LYS A 208 -9.15 -18.47 9.67
N LEU A 209 -9.40 -17.99 8.46
CA LEU A 209 -10.53 -18.37 7.61
C LEU A 209 -10.25 -19.67 6.83
#